data_AF-A0A8S3WXZ0-F1
#
_entry.id   AF-A0A8S3WXZ0-F1
#
_cell.length_a   1.000
_cell.length_b   1.000
_cell.length_c   1.000
_cell.angle_alpha   90.00
_cell.angle_beta   90.00
_cell.angle_gamma   90.00
#
_symmetry.space_group_name_H-M   'P 1'
#
loop_
_entity.id
_entity.type
_entity.pdbx_description
1 polymer ?
#
loop_
_entity_poly.entity_id
_entity_poly.type
_entity_poly.pdbx_seq_one_letter_code
_entity_poly.pdbx_strand_id
1 'polypeptide(L)'
;MTSRKVEQTIFLEQDESAVSASAAIIAMCLLTIQCIRRCYETYCLQVFAKSSKMNLSHYLVGMVHYFACVVAVVGQAPLFCGNQNRDKVVWTDKRTSILAIPCVLIFLYACYEQYQTNIIFANLRRDKKTGEVVTEEHRIPHGRLFELVSSPHRLCEILLYTVLIILIPTKTFFCIYLWVLSNQIQTAIQAHEWYKKSFKGYPANRFAILPALLYGSFGYKGRDGKILQAIELPKSYYRHFYVFAALFSNVTLVYMFMLYFMNLEINTYVHAILKAIFEQEEPAGSATAAFIAMSLITFHCVRRCYESHLLQVFASSGKMNIFHYGTAYVHYATVILATVGEAPLFCGDRVKENIRWVDTRTQILHIPCILIFLLASYEQYRSNVILANLRKDKKTGAVVTEEHRVPRGRLFEYVSSPHRLCEVILYIVIAVLIPTKTILIMCFWVLCNQIQCAVHAHVWYRKTFKDYPDNRMAIFPYIL
;
A
#
# COMPACT_ATOMS: atom_id res chain seq x y z
N MET A 1 3.05 40.45 19.95
CA MET A 1 3.37 39.13 20.54
C MET A 1 2.10 38.31 20.56
N THR A 2 1.83 37.59 19.48
CA THR A 2 0.77 36.58 19.42
C THR A 2 1.46 35.32 18.95
N SER A 3 1.75 34.44 19.91
CA SER A 3 2.21 33.08 19.66
C SER A 3 1.08 32.35 18.95
N ARG A 4 1.08 32.33 17.61
CA ARG A 4 0.30 31.35 16.85
C ARG A 4 0.95 30.00 17.14
N LYS A 5 0.32 29.24 18.04
CA LYS A 5 0.61 27.82 18.22
C LYS A 5 0.57 27.18 16.84
N VAL A 6 1.67 26.56 16.44
CA VAL A 6 1.68 25.57 15.35
C VAL A 6 0.86 24.40 15.88
N GLU A 7 -0.45 24.44 15.64
CA GLU A 7 -1.31 23.28 15.84
C GLU A 7 -0.85 22.23 14.83
N GLN A 8 -0.26 21.16 15.35
CA GLN A 8 0.01 19.97 14.58
C GLN A 8 -1.33 19.42 14.12
N THR A 9 -1.69 19.71 12.87
CA THR A 9 -2.91 19.28 12.21
C THR A 9 -3.00 17.76 12.31
N ILE A 10 -3.93 17.29 13.15
CA ILE A 10 -4.20 15.86 13.30
C ILE A 10 -4.79 15.36 11.98
N PHE A 11 -4.59 14.08 11.67
CA PHE A 11 -4.86 13.37 10.39
C PHE A 11 -6.23 13.62 9.69
N LEU A 12 -7.15 14.38 10.28
CA LEU A 12 -8.54 14.53 9.86
C LEU A 12 -9.02 15.97 9.78
N GLU A 13 -8.20 16.96 10.14
CA GLU A 13 -8.66 18.35 10.16
C GLU A 13 -8.91 18.84 8.73
N GLN A 14 -10.18 19.12 8.42
CA GLN A 14 -10.65 19.81 7.22
C GLN A 14 -11.66 20.87 7.67
N ASP A 15 -11.66 22.03 7.01
CA ASP A 15 -12.54 23.15 7.37
C ASP A 15 -14.02 22.87 7.04
N GLU A 16 -14.27 22.02 6.05
CA GLU A 16 -15.61 21.66 5.60
C GLU A 16 -15.82 20.14 5.56
N SER A 17 -17.07 19.73 5.80
CA SER A 17 -17.46 18.33 5.76
C SER A 17 -17.45 17.83 4.31
N ALA A 18 -16.76 16.72 4.08
CA ALA A 18 -16.60 16.13 2.75
C ALA A 18 -17.84 15.32 2.30
N VAL A 19 -18.77 15.04 3.21
CA VAL A 19 -19.95 14.20 2.99
C VAL A 19 -21.18 14.75 3.71
N SER A 20 -22.38 14.41 3.23
CA SER A 20 -23.63 14.75 3.93
C SER A 20 -23.82 13.94 5.22
N ALA A 21 -24.62 14.45 6.15
CA ALA A 21 -24.92 13.75 7.40
C ALA A 21 -25.57 12.38 7.16
N SER A 22 -26.52 12.29 6.21
CA SER A 22 -27.15 11.03 5.82
C SER A 22 -26.15 10.01 5.26
N ALA A 23 -25.17 10.42 4.43
CA ALA A 23 -24.16 9.50 3.92
C ALA A 23 -23.31 8.91 5.06
N ALA A 24 -22.88 9.75 6.00
CA ALA A 24 -22.11 9.33 7.17
C ALA A 24 -22.93 8.40 8.08
N ILE A 25 -24.20 8.72 8.36
CA ILE A 25 -25.10 7.87 9.16
C ILE A 25 -25.30 6.51 8.49
N ILE A 26 -25.60 6.48 7.18
CA ILE A 26 -25.78 5.23 6.44
C ILE A 26 -24.50 4.40 6.50
N ALA A 27 -23.33 4.99 6.19
CA ALA A 27 -22.05 4.29 6.24
C ALA A 27 -21.74 3.74 7.65
N MET A 28 -22.02 4.50 8.70
CA MET A 28 -21.86 4.06 10.09
C MET A 28 -22.82 2.93 10.47
N CYS A 29 -24.09 2.99 10.04
CA CYS A 29 -25.04 1.90 10.25
C CYS A 29 -24.59 0.61 9.55
N LEU A 30 -24.14 0.71 8.30
CA LEU A 30 -23.62 -0.43 7.52
C LEU A 30 -22.35 -1.01 8.14
N LEU A 31 -21.39 -0.17 8.56
CA LEU A 31 -20.21 -0.61 9.30
C LEU A 31 -20.58 -1.28 10.63
N THR A 32 -21.55 -0.74 11.36
CA THR A 32 -22.04 -1.33 12.61
C THR A 32 -22.63 -2.73 12.37
N ILE A 33 -23.48 -2.88 11.36
CA ILE A 33 -24.03 -4.19 10.95
C ILE A 33 -22.90 -5.17 10.61
N GLN A 34 -21.91 -4.73 9.83
CA GLN A 34 -20.76 -5.55 9.47
C GLN A 34 -19.96 -5.98 10.71
N CYS A 35 -19.63 -5.05 11.60
CA CYS A 35 -18.84 -5.33 12.80
C CYS A 35 -19.57 -6.25 13.77
N ILE A 36 -20.87 -6.03 14.03
CA ILE A 36 -21.68 -6.90 14.89
C ILE A 36 -21.72 -8.31 14.31
N ARG A 37 -22.00 -8.44 13.01
CA ARG A 37 -22.02 -9.73 12.34
C ARG A 37 -20.65 -10.43 12.37
N ARG A 38 -19.56 -9.71 12.09
CA ARG A 38 -18.20 -10.25 12.15
C ARG A 38 -17.83 -10.71 13.56
N CYS A 39 -18.26 -9.97 14.59
CA CYS A 39 -18.09 -10.35 15.99
C CYS A 39 -18.81 -11.67 16.27
N TYR A 40 -20.11 -11.76 15.93
CA TYR A 40 -20.89 -12.99 16.07
C TYR A 40 -20.26 -14.17 15.31
N GLU A 41 -19.87 -13.98 14.05
CA GLU A 41 -19.23 -15.01 13.24
C GLU A 41 -17.94 -15.51 13.91
N THR A 42 -17.13 -14.62 14.47
CA THR A 42 -15.86 -14.96 15.11
C THR A 42 -16.08 -15.77 16.38
N TYR A 43 -17.00 -15.35 17.26
CA TYR A 43 -17.20 -15.99 18.56
C TYR A 43 -18.10 -17.23 18.50
N CYS A 44 -19.11 -17.23 17.65
CA CYS A 44 -20.17 -18.24 17.67
C CYS A 44 -20.06 -19.24 16.51
N LEU A 45 -19.58 -18.82 15.33
CA LEU A 45 -19.64 -19.62 14.11
C LEU A 45 -18.29 -20.23 13.73
N GLN A 46 -17.24 -19.42 13.63
CA GLN A 46 -15.93 -19.81 13.13
C GLN A 46 -15.27 -20.84 14.06
N VAL A 47 -14.56 -21.78 13.42
CA VAL A 47 -13.79 -22.82 14.11
C VAL A 47 -12.31 -22.52 13.88
N PHE A 48 -11.61 -22.10 14.92
CA PHE A 48 -10.18 -21.85 14.89
C PHE A 48 -9.42 -23.10 15.29
N ALA A 49 -8.46 -23.53 14.47
CA ALA A 49 -7.60 -24.65 14.81
C ALA A 49 -6.71 -24.29 16.01
N LYS A 50 -6.54 -25.20 16.97
CA LYS A 50 -5.77 -24.95 18.21
C LYS A 50 -4.30 -24.63 17.94
N SER A 51 -3.77 -25.16 16.84
CA SER A 51 -2.39 -24.91 16.38
C SER A 51 -2.22 -23.59 15.63
N SER A 52 -3.32 -22.93 15.25
CA SER A 52 -3.28 -21.70 14.45
C SER A 52 -2.87 -20.51 15.31
N LYS A 53 -1.78 -19.85 14.93
CA LYS A 53 -1.30 -18.61 15.56
C LYS A 53 -1.32 -17.47 14.57
N MET A 54 -1.76 -16.29 15.01
CA MET A 54 -1.67 -15.06 14.24
C MET A 54 -0.41 -14.29 14.60
N ASN A 55 0.24 -13.69 13.61
CA ASN A 55 1.37 -12.80 13.86
C ASN A 55 0.90 -11.54 14.61
N LEU A 56 1.67 -11.10 15.62
CA LEU A 56 1.35 -9.93 16.44
C LEU A 56 1.17 -8.65 15.61
N SER A 57 1.98 -8.45 14.57
CA SER A 57 1.83 -7.28 13.70
C SER A 57 0.49 -7.26 12.98
N HIS A 58 0.02 -8.41 12.49
CA HIS A 58 -1.29 -8.52 11.84
C HIS A 58 -2.44 -8.29 12.83
N TYR A 59 -2.27 -8.75 14.08
CA TYR A 59 -3.23 -8.48 15.15
C TYR A 59 -3.38 -6.97 15.40
N LEU A 60 -2.26 -6.27 15.58
CA LEU A 60 -2.25 -4.82 15.82
C LEU A 60 -2.80 -4.03 14.62
N VAL A 61 -2.42 -4.40 13.40
CA VAL A 61 -2.98 -3.80 12.17
C VAL A 61 -4.49 -3.98 12.11
N GLY A 62 -5.02 -5.15 12.48
CA GLY A 62 -6.45 -5.39 12.56
C GLY A 62 -7.17 -4.45 13.53
N MET A 63 -6.60 -4.24 14.73
CA MET A 63 -7.15 -3.32 15.73
C MET A 63 -7.17 -1.87 15.22
N VAL A 64 -6.05 -1.41 14.64
CA VAL A 64 -5.93 -0.07 14.08
C VAL A 64 -6.88 0.12 12.90
N HIS A 65 -7.06 -0.89 12.05
CA HIS A 65 -7.90 -0.80 10.85
C HIS A 65 -9.38 -0.52 11.17
N TYR A 66 -9.97 -1.26 12.11
CA TYR A 66 -11.38 -1.02 12.48
C TYR A 66 -11.59 0.35 13.11
N PHE A 67 -10.66 0.77 13.98
CA PHE A 67 -10.66 2.11 14.55
C PHE A 67 -10.56 3.18 13.45
N ALA A 68 -9.60 3.04 12.53
CA ALA A 68 -9.39 3.97 11.43
C ALA A 68 -10.60 4.05 10.49
N CYS A 69 -11.31 2.96 10.23
CA CYS A 69 -12.52 2.98 9.40
C CYS A 69 -13.61 3.85 10.02
N VAL A 70 -13.90 3.66 11.32
CA VAL A 70 -14.92 4.45 12.03
C VAL A 70 -14.52 5.93 12.06
N VAL A 71 -13.27 6.19 12.43
CA VAL A 71 -12.74 7.56 12.54
C VAL A 71 -12.71 8.25 11.18
N ALA A 72 -12.42 7.54 10.08
CA ALA A 72 -12.43 8.11 8.74
C ALA A 72 -13.85 8.48 8.26
N VAL A 73 -14.89 7.74 8.67
CA VAL A 73 -16.28 8.09 8.35
C VAL A 73 -16.75 9.26 9.21
N VAL A 74 -16.54 9.19 10.53
CA VAL A 74 -17.06 10.20 11.47
C VAL A 74 -16.27 11.50 11.38
N GLY A 75 -14.94 11.44 11.28
CA GLY A 75 -14.07 12.62 11.31
C GLY A 75 -14.27 13.58 10.14
N GLN A 76 -15.01 13.18 9.10
CA GLN A 76 -15.33 14.01 7.94
C GLN A 76 -16.85 14.25 7.77
N ALA A 77 -17.64 13.80 8.75
CA ALA A 77 -19.07 14.05 8.81
C ALA A 77 -19.36 15.47 9.33
N PRO A 78 -20.51 16.07 8.97
CA PRO A 78 -20.93 17.34 9.54
C PRO A 78 -20.98 17.29 11.06
N LEU A 79 -20.63 18.40 11.72
CA LEU A 79 -20.51 18.54 13.18
C LEU A 79 -19.32 17.82 13.85
N PHE A 80 -18.55 17.01 13.11
CA PHE A 80 -17.33 16.36 13.60
C PHE A 80 -16.06 16.87 12.91
N CYS A 81 -16.21 17.79 11.95
CA CYS A 81 -15.15 18.31 11.08
C CYS A 81 -15.18 19.84 11.07
N GLY A 82 -14.09 20.48 11.50
CA GLY A 82 -13.94 21.95 11.49
C GLY A 82 -14.92 22.71 12.42
N ASN A 83 -14.89 24.05 12.35
CA ASN A 83 -15.81 24.94 13.07
C ASN A 83 -17.13 25.08 12.31
N GLN A 84 -18.02 24.08 12.40
CA GLN A 84 -19.31 24.10 11.70
C GLN A 84 -20.40 24.80 12.50
N ASN A 85 -21.14 25.71 11.85
CA ASN A 85 -22.43 26.18 12.35
C ASN A 85 -23.51 25.13 12.04
N ARG A 86 -24.27 24.72 13.06
CA ARG A 86 -25.37 23.74 12.94
C ARG A 86 -26.38 24.10 11.85
N ASP A 87 -26.59 25.39 11.60
CA ASP A 87 -27.54 25.89 10.60
C ASP A 87 -27.06 25.64 9.15
N LYS A 88 -25.76 25.37 8.94
CA LYS A 88 -25.16 25.12 7.62
C LYS A 88 -24.95 23.63 7.32
N VAL A 89 -25.46 22.74 8.17
CA VAL A 89 -25.28 21.29 7.99
C VAL A 89 -26.02 20.82 6.74
N VAL A 90 -25.26 20.21 5.81
CA VAL A 90 -25.83 19.49 4.68
C VAL A 90 -26.30 18.12 5.16
N TRP A 91 -27.60 18.01 5.43
CA TRP A 91 -28.19 16.75 5.87
C TRP A 91 -28.15 15.67 4.78
N THR A 92 -28.67 16.00 3.61
CA THR A 92 -28.70 15.08 2.45
C THR A 92 -28.29 15.83 1.20
N ASP A 93 -27.28 15.33 0.48
CA ASP A 93 -26.90 15.84 -0.82
C ASP A 93 -27.55 15.01 -1.96
N LYS A 94 -27.56 15.57 -3.19
CA LYS A 94 -28.15 14.94 -4.37
C LYS A 94 -27.53 13.57 -4.68
N ARG A 95 -26.23 13.41 -4.44
CA ARG A 95 -25.51 12.15 -4.68
C ARG A 95 -26.02 11.07 -3.74
N THR A 96 -26.15 11.39 -2.46
CA THR A 96 -26.62 10.52 -1.39
C THR A 96 -28.07 10.12 -1.63
N SER A 97 -28.93 11.06 -2.03
CA SER A 97 -30.32 10.75 -2.39
C SER A 97 -30.44 9.69 -3.50
N ILE A 98 -29.55 9.73 -4.50
CA ILE A 98 -29.56 8.79 -5.62
C ILE A 98 -28.91 7.46 -5.23
N LEU A 99 -27.79 7.50 -4.50
CA LEU A 99 -26.94 6.33 -4.27
C LEU A 99 -27.29 5.55 -2.99
N ALA A 100 -27.98 6.13 -2.02
CA ALA A 100 -28.23 5.51 -0.72
C ALA A 100 -28.89 4.13 -0.85
N ILE A 101 -30.03 4.04 -1.54
CA ILE A 101 -30.79 2.80 -1.70
C ILE A 101 -29.97 1.71 -2.40
N PRO A 102 -29.41 1.93 -3.62
CA PRO A 102 -28.63 0.89 -4.28
C PRO A 102 -27.40 0.48 -3.47
N CYS A 103 -26.72 1.42 -2.81
CA CYS A 103 -25.58 1.12 -1.94
C CYS A 103 -25.98 0.20 -0.78
N VAL A 104 -27.06 0.52 -0.06
CA VAL A 104 -27.56 -0.30 1.04
C VAL A 104 -27.94 -1.71 0.56
N LEU A 105 -28.67 -1.83 -0.55
CA LEU A 105 -29.06 -3.14 -1.09
C LEU A 105 -27.85 -4.00 -1.49
N ILE A 106 -26.86 -3.42 -2.18
CA ILE A 106 -25.63 -4.12 -2.55
C ILE A 106 -24.85 -4.54 -1.30
N PHE A 107 -24.75 -3.65 -0.31
CA PHE A 107 -24.05 -3.95 0.95
C PHE A 107 -24.71 -5.10 1.70
N LEU A 108 -26.03 -5.06 1.88
CA LEU A 108 -26.77 -6.10 2.57
C LEU A 108 -26.68 -7.45 1.84
N TYR A 109 -26.73 -7.43 0.50
CA TYR A 109 -26.50 -8.64 -0.31
C TYR A 109 -25.09 -9.22 -0.10
N ALA A 110 -24.04 -8.39 -0.20
CA ALA A 110 -22.67 -8.83 0.01
C ALA A 110 -22.43 -9.33 1.45
N CYS A 111 -23.06 -8.68 2.43
CA CYS A 111 -23.05 -9.04 3.85
C CYS A 111 -23.69 -10.43 4.07
N TYR A 112 -24.82 -10.67 3.41
CA TYR A 112 -25.51 -11.96 3.42
C TYR A 112 -24.67 -13.06 2.76
N GLU A 113 -24.14 -12.85 1.55
CA GLU A 113 -23.29 -13.87 0.88
C GLU A 113 -22.01 -14.16 1.65
N GLN A 114 -21.43 -13.17 2.31
CA GLN A 114 -20.27 -13.36 3.18
C GLN A 114 -20.63 -14.22 4.40
N TYR A 115 -21.80 -14.01 4.99
CA TYR A 115 -22.30 -14.81 6.10
C TYR A 115 -22.55 -16.26 5.69
N GLN A 116 -23.20 -16.47 4.55
CA GLN A 116 -23.44 -17.81 4.00
C GLN A 116 -22.13 -18.53 3.70
N THR A 117 -21.12 -17.82 3.22
CA THR A 117 -19.76 -18.36 3.03
C THR A 117 -19.17 -18.86 4.36
N ASN A 118 -19.29 -18.08 5.43
CA ASN A 118 -18.77 -18.46 6.74
C ASN A 118 -19.53 -19.65 7.35
N ILE A 119 -20.84 -19.76 7.11
CA ILE A 119 -21.62 -20.96 7.48
C ILE A 119 -21.07 -22.19 6.76
N ILE A 120 -20.81 -22.10 5.46
CA ILE A 120 -20.22 -23.22 4.70
C ILE A 120 -18.88 -23.63 5.32
N PHE A 121 -18.00 -22.68 5.65
CA PHE A 121 -16.74 -23.01 6.31
C PHE A 121 -16.93 -23.69 7.67
N ALA A 122 -17.84 -23.20 8.51
CA ALA A 122 -18.14 -23.81 9.80
C ALA A 122 -18.68 -25.23 9.64
N ASN A 123 -19.61 -25.45 8.71
CA ASN A 123 -20.22 -26.75 8.43
C ASN A 123 -19.26 -27.78 7.83
N LEU A 124 -18.12 -27.37 7.28
CA LEU A 124 -17.06 -28.30 6.86
C LEU A 124 -16.33 -28.91 8.07
N ARG A 125 -16.39 -28.25 9.23
CA ARG A 125 -15.66 -28.59 10.46
C ARG A 125 -16.56 -29.07 11.60
N ARG A 126 -17.86 -28.81 11.51
CA ARG A 126 -18.85 -29.18 12.53
C ARG A 126 -19.76 -30.32 12.07
N ASP A 127 -20.21 -31.13 13.01
CA ASP A 127 -21.32 -32.06 12.77
C ASP A 127 -22.63 -31.28 12.58
N LYS A 128 -23.43 -31.68 11.60
CA LYS A 128 -24.68 -30.96 11.26
C LYS A 128 -25.79 -31.17 12.29
N LYS A 129 -25.75 -32.24 13.07
CA LYS A 129 -26.79 -32.58 14.05
C LYS A 129 -26.43 -32.05 15.43
N THR A 130 -25.18 -32.20 15.87
CA THR A 130 -24.75 -31.79 17.22
C THR A 130 -24.14 -30.39 17.26
N GLY A 131 -23.65 -29.87 16.13
CA GLY A 131 -22.96 -28.57 16.07
C GLY A 131 -21.54 -28.57 16.66
N GLU A 132 -21.08 -29.73 17.13
CA GLU A 132 -19.73 -29.93 17.69
C GLU A 132 -18.66 -29.96 16.60
N VAL A 133 -17.45 -29.54 16.95
CA VAL A 133 -16.30 -29.56 16.03
C VAL A 133 -15.82 -31.00 15.87
N VAL A 134 -15.99 -31.55 14.67
CA VAL A 134 -15.56 -32.92 14.32
C VAL A 134 -14.17 -32.95 13.68
N THR A 135 -13.72 -31.84 13.11
CA THR A 135 -12.39 -31.75 12.50
C THR A 135 -11.89 -30.32 12.44
N GLU A 136 -10.57 -30.15 12.57
CA GLU A 136 -9.87 -28.88 12.29
C GLU A 136 -9.22 -28.88 10.89
N GLU A 137 -9.32 -29.99 10.16
CA GLU A 137 -8.72 -30.13 8.83
C GLU A 137 -9.38 -29.21 7.81
N HIS A 138 -8.60 -28.86 6.79
CA HIS A 138 -9.10 -28.09 5.66
C HIS A 138 -9.78 -29.02 4.67
N ARG A 139 -10.92 -28.59 4.13
CA ARG A 139 -11.69 -29.28 3.10
C ARG A 139 -12.02 -28.33 1.95
N ILE A 140 -12.39 -28.88 0.80
CA ILE A 140 -12.83 -28.08 -0.35
C ILE A 140 -14.26 -27.60 -0.08
N PRO A 141 -14.53 -26.29 -0.02
CA PRO A 141 -15.88 -25.76 0.12
C PRO A 141 -16.66 -25.88 -1.20
N HIS A 142 -17.95 -26.16 -1.11
CA HIS A 142 -18.88 -26.26 -2.25
C HIS A 142 -20.18 -25.50 -1.96
N GLY A 143 -20.87 -25.11 -3.03
CA GLY A 143 -22.13 -24.39 -3.01
C GLY A 143 -21.99 -22.86 -3.13
N ARG A 144 -23.05 -22.23 -3.65
CA ARG A 144 -23.13 -20.77 -3.86
C ARG A 144 -21.93 -20.25 -4.67
N LEU A 145 -21.38 -19.11 -4.27
CA LEU A 145 -20.23 -18.46 -4.91
C LEU A 145 -18.95 -19.30 -4.88
N PHE A 146 -18.84 -20.35 -4.05
CA PHE A 146 -17.68 -21.23 -4.09
C PHE A 146 -17.55 -21.97 -5.42
N GLU A 147 -18.64 -22.18 -6.17
CA GLU A 147 -18.54 -22.80 -7.49
C GLU A 147 -17.85 -21.92 -8.53
N LEU A 148 -17.77 -20.61 -8.26
CA LEU A 148 -17.11 -19.64 -9.14
C LEU A 148 -15.73 -19.24 -8.60
N VAL A 149 -15.61 -18.98 -7.30
CA VAL A 149 -14.42 -18.38 -6.70
C VAL A 149 -13.95 -19.11 -5.45
N SER A 150 -12.66 -19.05 -5.19
CA SER A 150 -12.02 -19.80 -4.09
C SER A 150 -12.26 -19.17 -2.72
N SER A 151 -12.46 -17.85 -2.71
CA SER A 151 -12.58 -17.04 -1.50
C SER A 151 -13.72 -16.02 -1.64
N PRO A 152 -14.99 -16.48 -1.72
CA PRO A 152 -16.13 -15.58 -1.92
C PRO A 152 -16.31 -14.58 -0.78
N HIS A 153 -15.96 -14.95 0.45
CA HIS A 153 -15.94 -14.01 1.58
C HIS A 153 -15.02 -12.81 1.33
N ARG A 154 -13.88 -12.99 0.65
CA ARG A 154 -12.95 -11.88 0.32
C ARG A 154 -13.51 -11.01 -0.79
N LEU A 155 -14.18 -11.63 -1.77
CA LEU A 155 -14.91 -10.90 -2.81
C LEU A 155 -16.00 -10.02 -2.19
N CYS A 156 -16.81 -10.57 -1.29
CA CYS A 156 -17.82 -9.81 -0.58
C CYS A 156 -17.19 -8.67 0.24
N GLU A 157 -16.05 -8.89 0.90
CA GLU A 157 -15.35 -7.82 1.64
C GLU A 157 -14.99 -6.66 0.70
N ILE A 158 -14.49 -6.93 -0.51
CA ILE A 158 -14.21 -5.89 -1.51
C ILE A 158 -15.49 -5.14 -1.88
N LEU A 159 -16.61 -5.83 -2.10
CA LEU A 159 -17.89 -5.20 -2.43
C LEU A 159 -18.39 -4.29 -1.30
N LEU A 160 -18.31 -4.76 -0.03
CA LEU A 160 -18.68 -3.98 1.15
C LEU A 160 -17.90 -2.67 1.21
N TYR A 161 -16.58 -2.72 1.05
CA TYR A 161 -15.75 -1.51 1.07
C TYR A 161 -15.88 -0.65 -0.19
N THR A 162 -16.25 -1.25 -1.33
CA THR A 162 -16.58 -0.50 -2.57
C THR A 162 -17.83 0.35 -2.34
N VAL A 163 -18.85 -0.19 -1.66
CA VAL A 163 -20.01 0.60 -1.26
C VAL A 163 -19.61 1.73 -0.31
N LEU A 164 -18.76 1.45 0.68
CA LEU A 164 -18.35 2.46 1.66
C LEU A 164 -17.56 3.62 1.03
N ILE A 165 -16.66 3.39 0.06
CA ILE A 165 -15.97 4.48 -0.66
C ILE A 165 -16.90 5.27 -1.59
N ILE A 166 -17.99 4.64 -2.09
CA ILE A 166 -19.03 5.34 -2.86
C ILE A 166 -19.85 6.26 -1.93
N LEU A 167 -20.10 5.86 -0.69
CA LEU A 167 -20.79 6.70 0.30
C LEU A 167 -19.86 7.76 0.90
N ILE A 168 -18.59 7.42 1.14
CA ILE A 168 -17.58 8.24 1.81
C ILE A 168 -16.38 8.45 0.88
N PRO A 169 -16.50 9.29 -0.16
CA PRO A 169 -15.52 9.49 -1.24
C PRO A 169 -14.33 10.37 -0.83
N THR A 170 -13.73 10.09 0.32
CA THR A 170 -12.69 10.95 0.89
C THR A 170 -11.29 10.38 0.65
N LYS A 171 -10.27 11.24 0.66
CA LYS A 171 -8.86 10.81 0.47
C LYS A 171 -8.46 9.73 1.48
N THR A 172 -8.86 9.89 2.75
CA THR A 172 -8.59 8.93 3.83
C THR A 172 -9.29 7.60 3.58
N PHE A 173 -10.59 7.61 3.25
CA PHE A 173 -11.33 6.39 3.02
C PHE A 173 -10.88 5.67 1.74
N PHE A 174 -10.42 6.42 0.73
CA PHE A 174 -9.82 5.87 -0.48
C PHE A 174 -8.54 5.06 -0.16
N CYS A 175 -7.67 5.56 0.74
CA CYS A 175 -6.51 4.80 1.20
C CYS A 175 -6.90 3.51 1.92
N ILE A 176 -7.92 3.56 2.79
CA ILE A 176 -8.49 2.38 3.47
C ILE A 176 -9.02 1.38 2.43
N TYR A 177 -9.77 1.86 1.44
CA TYR A 177 -10.31 1.05 0.36
C TYR A 177 -9.20 0.35 -0.43
N LEU A 178 -8.15 1.08 -0.85
CA LEU A 178 -7.02 0.51 -1.58
C LEU A 178 -6.29 -0.56 -0.76
N TRP A 179 -6.12 -0.33 0.55
CA TRP A 179 -5.56 -1.33 1.46
C TRP A 179 -6.40 -2.61 1.49
N VAL A 180 -7.71 -2.50 1.69
CA VAL A 180 -8.62 -3.66 1.71
C VAL A 180 -8.63 -4.37 0.37
N LEU A 181 -8.79 -3.64 -0.74
CA LEU A 181 -8.80 -4.18 -2.09
C LEU A 181 -7.53 -5.00 -2.35
N SER A 182 -6.36 -4.42 -2.10
CA SER A 182 -5.06 -5.07 -2.33
C SER A 182 -4.89 -6.31 -1.44
N ASN A 183 -5.16 -6.18 -0.15
CA ASN A 183 -4.99 -7.27 0.82
C ASN A 183 -5.94 -8.45 0.53
N GLN A 184 -7.20 -8.18 0.19
CA GLN A 184 -8.18 -9.23 -0.10
C GLN A 184 -7.88 -9.97 -1.40
N ILE A 185 -7.51 -9.26 -2.47
CA ILE A 185 -7.11 -9.88 -3.74
C ILE A 185 -5.91 -10.79 -3.54
N GLN A 186 -4.86 -10.27 -2.90
CA GLN A 186 -3.62 -11.01 -2.72
C GLN A 186 -3.81 -12.26 -1.86
N THR A 187 -4.53 -12.13 -0.75
CA THR A 187 -4.75 -13.28 0.13
C THR A 187 -5.69 -14.30 -0.52
N ALA A 188 -6.64 -13.87 -1.38
CA ALA A 188 -7.46 -14.79 -2.16
C ALA A 188 -6.62 -15.60 -3.17
N ILE A 189 -5.65 -14.95 -3.85
CA ILE A 189 -4.71 -15.64 -4.76
C ILE A 189 -3.90 -16.68 -4.00
N GLN A 190 -3.37 -16.33 -2.82
CA GLN A 190 -2.61 -17.27 -1.99
C GLN A 190 -3.45 -18.47 -1.55
N ALA A 191 -4.69 -18.22 -1.12
CA ALA A 191 -5.62 -19.28 -0.73
C ALA A 191 -5.94 -20.20 -1.91
N HIS A 192 -6.19 -19.65 -3.10
CA HIS A 192 -6.43 -20.42 -4.31
C HIS A 192 -5.26 -21.34 -4.68
N GLU A 193 -4.04 -20.80 -4.65
CA GLU A 193 -2.83 -21.58 -4.92
C GLU A 193 -2.59 -22.66 -3.88
N TRP A 194 -2.86 -22.36 -2.61
CA TRP A 194 -2.79 -23.34 -1.55
C TRP A 194 -3.80 -24.46 -1.77
N TYR A 195 -5.06 -24.16 -2.13
CA TYR A 195 -6.06 -25.17 -2.45
C TYR A 195 -5.64 -26.08 -3.62
N LYS A 196 -5.15 -25.49 -4.72
CA LYS A 196 -4.65 -26.24 -5.89
C LYS A 196 -3.52 -27.22 -5.54
N LYS A 197 -2.64 -26.83 -4.63
CA LYS A 197 -1.49 -27.66 -4.23
C LYS A 197 -1.88 -28.73 -3.21
N SER A 198 -2.78 -28.39 -2.29
CA SER A 198 -3.17 -29.28 -1.20
C SER A 198 -4.18 -30.35 -1.62
N PHE A 199 -5.04 -30.06 -2.61
CA PHE A 199 -6.10 -30.97 -3.02
C PHE A 199 -6.01 -31.35 -4.50
N LYS A 200 -5.71 -32.63 -4.77
CA LYS A 200 -5.66 -33.18 -6.15
C LYS A 200 -6.99 -33.01 -6.91
N GLY A 201 -8.12 -33.06 -6.20
CA GLY A 201 -9.46 -32.90 -6.77
C GLY A 201 -10.01 -31.47 -6.76
N TYR A 202 -9.15 -30.44 -6.64
CA TYR A 202 -9.62 -29.06 -6.59
C TYR A 202 -10.24 -28.60 -7.92
N PRO A 203 -11.44 -27.98 -7.95
CA PRO A 203 -12.08 -27.59 -9.19
C PRO A 203 -11.24 -26.59 -10.01
N ALA A 204 -10.84 -27.00 -11.21
CA ALA A 204 -9.94 -26.22 -12.08
C ALA A 204 -10.56 -24.92 -12.61
N ASN A 205 -11.89 -24.86 -12.68
CA ASN A 205 -12.63 -23.71 -13.24
C ASN A 205 -12.87 -22.57 -12.24
N ARG A 206 -12.48 -22.74 -10.96
CA ARG A 206 -12.63 -21.68 -9.96
C ARG A 206 -11.57 -20.60 -10.15
N PHE A 207 -12.01 -19.34 -10.05
CA PHE A 207 -11.11 -18.20 -9.95
C PHE A 207 -10.64 -18.01 -8.51
N ALA A 208 -9.55 -17.27 -8.28
CA ALA A 208 -9.16 -16.92 -6.92
C ALA A 208 -10.14 -15.91 -6.29
N ILE A 209 -10.50 -14.84 -7.02
CA ILE A 209 -11.44 -13.80 -6.55
C ILE A 209 -12.33 -13.21 -7.67
N LEU A 210 -11.76 -12.55 -8.68
CA LEU A 210 -12.47 -12.04 -9.86
C LEU A 210 -11.61 -12.35 -11.09
N PRO A 211 -12.19 -12.83 -12.20
CA PRO A 211 -11.43 -13.11 -13.43
C PRO A 211 -10.58 -11.92 -13.86
N ALA A 212 -11.16 -10.71 -13.89
CA ALA A 212 -10.52 -9.47 -14.35
C ALA A 212 -9.33 -8.97 -13.49
N LEU A 213 -9.13 -9.48 -12.27
CA LEU A 213 -8.13 -8.97 -11.32
C LEU A 213 -6.91 -9.91 -11.13
N LEU A 214 -6.89 -11.06 -11.81
CA LEU A 214 -5.80 -12.05 -11.71
C LEU A 214 -4.74 -11.82 -12.79
N TYR A 215 -3.45 -11.88 -12.45
CA TYR A 215 -2.36 -11.54 -13.39
C TYR A 215 -1.04 -12.29 -13.13
N GLY A 216 -0.16 -12.26 -14.13
CA GLY A 216 1.19 -12.83 -14.06
C GLY A 216 1.16 -14.36 -14.03
N SER A 217 2.01 -14.98 -13.20
CA SER A 217 2.01 -16.44 -13.00
C SER A 217 0.68 -17.00 -12.47
N PHE A 218 -0.23 -16.12 -12.03
CA PHE A 218 -1.54 -16.43 -11.47
C PHE A 218 -2.71 -16.08 -12.41
N GLY A 219 -2.43 -15.63 -13.64
CA GLY A 219 -3.46 -15.29 -14.63
C GLY A 219 -4.26 -16.51 -15.11
N TYR A 220 -5.55 -16.30 -15.40
CA TYR A 220 -6.44 -17.34 -15.92
C TYR A 220 -6.03 -17.77 -17.34
N LYS A 221 -5.86 -19.08 -17.56
CA LYS A 221 -5.40 -19.66 -18.84
C LYS A 221 -6.52 -20.24 -19.72
N GLY A 222 -7.80 -20.00 -19.40
CA GLY A 222 -8.93 -20.51 -20.18
C GLY A 222 -9.30 -19.65 -21.40
N ARG A 223 -10.44 -19.95 -22.04
CA ARG A 223 -10.88 -19.37 -23.32
C ARG A 223 -11.03 -17.83 -23.29
N ASP A 224 -11.39 -17.27 -22.13
CA ASP A 224 -11.51 -15.81 -21.87
C ASP A 224 -10.20 -15.15 -21.39
N GLY A 225 -9.10 -15.92 -21.29
CA GLY A 225 -7.78 -15.43 -20.87
C GLY A 225 -7.17 -14.38 -21.81
N LYS A 226 -7.71 -14.21 -23.02
CA LYS A 226 -7.23 -13.21 -24.01
C LYS A 226 -7.38 -11.77 -23.50
N ILE A 227 -8.48 -11.45 -22.80
CA ILE A 227 -8.71 -10.09 -22.26
C ILE A 227 -7.75 -9.83 -21.09
N LEU A 228 -7.48 -10.85 -20.28
CA LEU A 228 -6.56 -10.78 -19.14
C LEU A 228 -5.09 -10.68 -19.56
N GLN A 229 -4.70 -11.35 -20.64
CA GLN A 229 -3.38 -11.18 -21.27
C GLN A 229 -3.21 -9.79 -21.89
N ALA A 230 -4.29 -9.15 -22.35
CA ALA A 230 -4.22 -7.80 -22.93
C ALA A 230 -3.85 -6.72 -21.91
N ILE A 231 -4.05 -6.95 -20.60
CA ILE A 231 -3.68 -6.04 -19.51
C ILE A 231 -2.35 -6.40 -18.83
N GLU A 232 -1.61 -7.38 -19.37
CA GLU A 232 -0.29 -7.76 -18.90
C GLU A 232 0.84 -7.06 -19.67
N LEU A 233 1.76 -6.47 -18.92
CA LEU A 233 2.94 -5.80 -19.45
C LEU A 233 4.20 -6.60 -19.09
N PRO A 234 5.26 -6.56 -19.94
CA PRO A 234 6.55 -7.13 -19.59
C PRO A 234 7.09 -6.56 -18.29
N LYS A 235 7.63 -7.42 -17.42
CA LYS A 235 8.23 -6.96 -16.16
C LYS A 235 9.40 -6.00 -16.39
N SER A 236 10.10 -6.11 -17.52
CA SER A 236 11.16 -5.16 -17.91
C SER A 236 10.67 -3.71 -18.02
N TYR A 237 9.36 -3.47 -18.15
CA TYR A 237 8.79 -2.12 -18.17
C TYR A 237 8.90 -1.41 -16.82
N TYR A 238 9.39 -2.08 -15.76
CA TYR A 238 9.85 -1.38 -14.54
C TYR A 238 10.86 -0.26 -14.89
N ARG A 239 11.60 -0.38 -16.00
CA ARG A 239 12.49 0.66 -16.52
C ARG A 239 11.80 1.99 -16.80
N HIS A 240 10.59 1.98 -17.37
CA HIS A 240 9.93 3.21 -17.84
C HIS A 240 9.64 4.19 -16.71
N PHE A 241 9.05 3.72 -15.62
CA PHE A 241 8.74 4.63 -14.53
C PHE A 241 10.03 5.06 -13.78
N TYR A 242 11.13 4.30 -13.83
CA TYR A 242 12.40 4.76 -13.28
C TYR A 242 13.02 5.88 -14.12
N VAL A 243 12.86 5.84 -15.45
CA VAL A 243 13.19 6.99 -16.33
C VAL A 243 12.35 8.20 -15.93
N PHE A 244 11.02 8.01 -15.83
CA PHE A 244 10.11 9.07 -15.38
C PHE A 244 10.53 9.64 -14.02
N ALA A 245 10.77 8.80 -13.02
CA ALA A 245 11.13 9.22 -11.67
C ALA A 245 12.47 9.97 -11.64
N ALA A 246 13.48 9.50 -12.39
CA ALA A 246 14.77 10.18 -12.50
C ALA A 246 14.64 11.54 -13.17
N LEU A 247 13.93 11.64 -14.30
CA LEU A 247 13.71 12.92 -14.99
C LEU A 247 12.88 13.88 -14.12
N PHE A 248 11.76 13.43 -13.57
CA PHE A 248 10.86 14.26 -12.80
C PHE A 248 11.53 14.78 -11.52
N SER A 249 12.24 13.92 -10.77
CA SER A 249 12.98 14.36 -9.57
C SER A 249 14.09 15.36 -9.89
N ASN A 250 14.85 15.18 -10.98
CA ASN A 250 15.88 16.14 -11.40
C ASN A 250 15.26 17.48 -11.80
N VAL A 251 14.21 17.48 -12.62
CA VAL A 251 13.52 18.73 -13.01
C VAL A 251 12.99 19.45 -11.77
N THR A 252 12.38 18.73 -10.83
CA THR A 252 11.89 19.30 -9.58
C THR A 252 13.03 19.85 -8.71
N LEU A 253 14.16 19.15 -8.58
CA LEU A 253 15.31 19.61 -7.81
C LEU A 253 15.95 20.86 -8.44
N VAL A 254 16.12 20.89 -9.77
CA VAL A 254 16.62 22.07 -10.48
C VAL A 254 15.67 23.24 -10.31
N TYR A 255 14.37 23.01 -10.43
CA TYR A 255 13.37 24.05 -10.23
C TYR A 255 13.38 24.59 -8.79
N MET A 256 13.50 23.72 -7.79
CA MET A 256 13.67 24.09 -6.38
C MET A 256 14.94 24.93 -6.16
N PHE A 257 16.06 24.53 -6.76
CA PHE A 257 17.29 25.31 -6.72
C PHE A 257 17.11 26.71 -7.31
N MET A 258 16.43 26.81 -8.46
CA MET A 258 16.16 28.09 -9.12
C MET A 258 15.31 29.02 -8.25
N LEU A 259 14.29 28.49 -7.57
CA LEU A 259 13.43 29.24 -6.64
C LEU A 259 14.20 29.74 -5.41
N TYR A 260 15.04 28.88 -4.83
CA TYR A 260 15.76 29.18 -3.58
C TYR A 260 16.98 30.07 -3.77
N PHE A 261 17.72 29.90 -4.87
CA PHE A 261 19.03 30.51 -5.02
C PHE A 261 19.16 31.45 -6.22
N MET A 262 18.28 31.34 -7.24
CA MET A 262 18.41 32.10 -8.50
C MET A 262 17.29 33.11 -8.72
N ASN A 263 16.61 33.51 -7.65
CA ASN A 263 15.53 34.49 -7.67
C ASN A 263 14.34 34.17 -8.58
N LEU A 264 14.17 32.93 -9.05
CA LEU A 264 12.99 32.53 -9.81
C LEU A 264 11.73 32.62 -8.93
N GLU A 265 10.59 32.96 -9.54
CA GLU A 265 9.27 32.90 -8.90
C GLU A 265 8.56 31.60 -9.26
N ILE A 266 7.72 31.10 -8.36
CA ILE A 266 6.96 29.88 -8.61
C ILE A 266 5.89 30.13 -9.68
N ASN A 267 5.89 29.30 -10.71
CA ASN A 267 4.83 29.25 -11.72
C ASN A 267 3.45 29.03 -11.06
N THR A 268 2.48 29.84 -11.46
CA THR A 268 1.13 29.85 -10.89
C THR A 268 0.39 28.53 -11.04
N TYR A 269 0.55 27.81 -12.16
CA TYR A 269 -0.06 26.50 -12.35
C TYR A 269 0.55 25.44 -11.45
N VAL A 270 1.88 25.44 -11.30
CA VAL A 270 2.57 24.52 -10.39
C VAL A 270 2.09 24.74 -8.96
N HIS A 271 2.02 25.99 -8.52
CA HIS A 271 1.50 26.31 -7.18
C HIS A 271 0.03 25.91 -7.02
N ALA A 272 -0.83 26.18 -8.00
CA ALA A 272 -2.24 25.79 -7.97
C ALA A 272 -2.43 24.26 -7.86
N ILE A 273 -1.63 23.49 -8.62
CA ILE A 273 -1.64 22.02 -8.56
C ILE A 273 -1.21 21.53 -7.17
N LEU A 274 -0.11 22.07 -6.63
CA LEU A 274 0.38 21.69 -5.31
C LEU A 274 -0.64 22.04 -4.21
N LYS A 275 -1.23 23.23 -4.27
CA LYS A 275 -2.30 23.66 -3.35
C LYS A 275 -3.52 22.73 -3.42
N ALA A 276 -3.95 22.33 -4.62
CA ALA A 276 -5.06 21.42 -4.80
C ALA A 276 -4.78 19.99 -4.29
N ILE A 277 -3.53 19.54 -4.36
CA ILE A 277 -3.13 18.20 -3.91
C ILE A 277 -3.03 18.16 -2.38
N PHE A 278 -2.28 19.10 -1.79
CA PHE A 278 -1.85 19.05 -0.39
C PHE A 278 -2.73 19.85 0.57
N GLU A 279 -3.50 20.83 0.07
CA GLU A 279 -4.39 21.67 0.90
C GLU A 279 -3.66 22.33 2.08
N GLN A 280 -2.36 22.61 1.94
CA GLN A 280 -1.55 23.26 2.99
C GLN A 280 -1.46 24.75 2.78
N GLU A 281 -1.83 25.50 3.83
CA GLU A 281 -1.74 26.97 3.84
C GLU A 281 -0.36 27.47 4.25
N GLU A 282 0.45 26.67 4.96
CA GLU A 282 1.76 27.08 5.46
C GLU A 282 2.80 25.97 5.27
N PRO A 283 4.11 26.31 5.16
CA PRO A 283 5.17 25.32 5.09
C PRO A 283 5.29 24.46 6.35
N ALA A 284 5.36 23.13 6.16
CA ALA A 284 5.44 22.16 7.25
C ALA A 284 6.88 21.97 7.82
N GLY A 285 7.90 22.52 7.16
CA GLY A 285 9.30 22.36 7.54
C GLY A 285 10.21 23.43 6.98
N SER A 286 11.50 23.37 7.33
CA SER A 286 12.50 24.30 6.80
C SER A 286 12.90 24.00 5.35
N ALA A 287 13.34 25.04 4.64
CA ALA A 287 13.83 24.94 3.27
C ALA A 287 15.03 23.97 3.15
N THR A 288 15.91 23.94 4.16
CA THR A 288 17.05 23.02 4.18
C THR A 288 16.62 21.56 4.26
N ALA A 289 15.65 21.21 5.11
CA ALA A 289 15.13 19.84 5.19
C ALA A 289 14.53 19.38 3.86
N ALA A 290 13.70 20.22 3.24
CA ALA A 290 13.07 19.91 1.97
C ALA A 290 14.11 19.77 0.84
N PHE A 291 15.12 20.65 0.79
CA PHE A 291 16.18 20.61 -0.22
C PHE A 291 17.06 19.36 -0.08
N ILE A 292 17.42 18.98 1.15
CA ILE A 292 18.16 17.74 1.42
C ILE A 292 17.32 16.54 1.04
N ALA A 293 16.06 16.47 1.46
CA ALA A 293 15.17 15.35 1.13
C ALA A 293 15.00 15.20 -0.39
N MET A 294 14.80 16.30 -1.13
CA MET A 294 14.73 16.30 -2.59
C MET A 294 16.02 15.84 -3.25
N SER A 295 17.18 16.26 -2.71
CA SER A 295 18.49 15.83 -3.21
C SER A 295 18.68 14.32 -3.02
N LEU A 296 18.32 13.78 -1.85
CA LEU A 296 18.41 12.35 -1.54
C LEU A 296 17.45 11.51 -2.40
N ILE A 297 16.20 11.97 -2.60
CA ILE A 297 15.23 11.31 -3.48
C ILE A 297 15.72 11.32 -4.93
N THR A 298 16.25 12.45 -5.41
CA THR A 298 16.79 12.55 -6.77
C THR A 298 17.95 11.58 -6.97
N PHE A 299 18.90 11.54 -6.03
CA PHE A 299 19.99 10.57 -6.04
C PHE A 299 19.47 9.13 -6.07
N HIS A 300 18.48 8.81 -5.24
CA HIS A 300 17.84 7.50 -5.23
C HIS A 300 17.21 7.17 -6.59
N CYS A 301 16.41 8.06 -7.16
CA CYS A 301 15.72 7.85 -8.44
C CYS A 301 16.70 7.65 -9.60
N VAL A 302 17.75 8.48 -9.70
CA VAL A 302 18.80 8.35 -10.73
C VAL A 302 19.53 7.02 -10.61
N ARG A 303 19.95 6.65 -9.40
CA ARG A 303 20.61 5.36 -9.15
C ARG A 303 19.70 4.19 -9.49
N ARG A 304 18.41 4.22 -9.13
CA ARG A 304 17.45 3.16 -9.47
C ARG A 304 17.20 3.08 -10.98
N CYS A 305 17.21 4.21 -11.68
CA CYS A 305 17.19 4.24 -13.14
C CYS A 305 18.42 3.55 -13.73
N TYR A 306 19.62 3.89 -13.27
CA TYR A 306 20.86 3.20 -13.66
C TYR A 306 20.78 1.69 -13.41
N GLU A 307 20.39 1.29 -12.19
CA GLU A 307 20.31 -0.11 -11.79
C GLU A 307 19.30 -0.90 -12.66
N SER A 308 18.14 -0.33 -12.97
CA SER A 308 17.12 -1.02 -13.78
C SER A 308 17.54 -1.21 -15.26
N HIS A 309 18.37 -0.33 -15.80
CA HIS A 309 18.80 -0.42 -17.20
C HIS A 309 20.05 -1.27 -17.37
N LEU A 310 21.03 -1.11 -16.47
CA LEU A 310 22.37 -1.67 -16.66
C LEU A 310 22.68 -2.84 -15.72
N LEU A 311 22.07 -2.87 -14.52
CA LEU A 311 22.38 -3.88 -13.53
C LEU A 311 21.38 -5.05 -13.52
N GLN A 312 20.09 -4.75 -13.39
CA GLN A 312 19.04 -5.74 -13.16
C GLN A 312 18.78 -6.63 -14.38
N VAL A 313 18.57 -7.91 -14.09
CA VAL A 313 18.18 -8.92 -15.10
C VAL A 313 16.70 -9.24 -14.90
N PHE A 314 15.89 -8.79 -15.85
CA PHE A 314 14.46 -9.13 -15.92
C PHE A 314 14.28 -10.41 -16.70
N ALA A 315 13.62 -11.40 -16.12
CA ALA A 315 13.27 -12.63 -16.82
C ALA A 315 12.32 -12.30 -18.00
N SER A 316 12.60 -12.86 -19.17
CA SER A 316 11.82 -12.70 -20.40
C SER A 316 10.34 -13.10 -20.22
N SER A 317 10.09 -14.13 -19.41
CA SER A 317 8.76 -14.63 -19.05
C SER A 317 8.04 -13.80 -17.98
N GLY A 318 8.72 -12.83 -17.35
CA GLY A 318 8.15 -12.03 -16.28
C GLY A 318 7.07 -11.06 -16.79
N LYS A 319 5.89 -11.12 -16.19
CA LYS A 319 4.76 -10.21 -16.48
C LYS A 319 4.32 -9.43 -15.23
N MET A 320 3.77 -8.25 -15.43
CA MET A 320 3.08 -7.46 -14.41
C MET A 320 1.73 -6.96 -14.96
N ASN A 321 0.80 -6.60 -14.10
CA ASN A 321 -0.46 -6.00 -14.52
C ASN A 321 -0.33 -4.49 -14.77
N ILE A 322 -1.11 -3.95 -15.70
CA ILE A 322 -1.19 -2.50 -16.01
C ILE A 322 -1.50 -1.62 -14.80
N PHE A 323 -2.31 -2.08 -13.85
CA PHE A 323 -2.59 -1.37 -12.60
C PHE A 323 -1.34 -1.28 -11.72
N HIS A 324 -0.57 -2.37 -11.59
CA HIS A 324 0.72 -2.35 -10.88
C HIS A 324 1.68 -1.38 -11.57
N TYR A 325 1.74 -1.43 -12.90
CA TYR A 325 2.53 -0.48 -13.70
C TYR A 325 2.13 0.97 -13.41
N GLY A 326 0.83 1.29 -13.38
CA GLY A 326 0.32 2.61 -13.03
C GLY A 326 0.61 3.04 -11.59
N THR A 327 0.50 2.13 -10.62
CA THR A 327 0.83 2.40 -9.20
C THR A 327 2.26 2.89 -9.03
N ALA A 328 3.21 2.40 -9.82
CA ALA A 328 4.60 2.85 -9.74
C ALA A 328 4.76 4.33 -10.15
N TYR A 329 4.07 4.79 -11.19
CA TYR A 329 4.07 6.21 -11.59
C TYR A 329 3.46 7.09 -10.51
N VAL A 330 2.30 6.68 -9.99
CA VAL A 330 1.61 7.40 -8.90
C VAL A 330 2.52 7.48 -7.67
N HIS A 331 3.17 6.38 -7.29
CA HIS A 331 4.09 6.35 -6.15
C HIS A 331 5.24 7.36 -6.31
N TYR A 332 5.99 7.32 -7.42
CA TYR A 332 7.11 8.23 -7.61
C TYR A 332 6.68 9.69 -7.76
N ALA A 333 5.60 9.95 -8.50
CA ALA A 333 5.06 11.31 -8.61
C ALA A 333 4.64 11.85 -7.23
N THR A 334 3.92 11.06 -6.44
CA THR A 334 3.47 11.45 -5.10
C THR A 334 4.65 11.71 -4.17
N VAL A 335 5.67 10.85 -4.13
CA VAL A 335 6.85 11.06 -3.27
C VAL A 335 7.59 12.35 -3.64
N ILE A 336 7.82 12.58 -4.93
CA ILE A 336 8.52 13.77 -5.43
C ILE A 336 7.70 15.03 -5.12
N LEU A 337 6.42 15.04 -5.44
CA LEU A 337 5.53 16.17 -5.19
C LEU A 337 5.34 16.42 -3.69
N ALA A 338 5.19 15.39 -2.86
CA ALA A 338 5.02 15.54 -1.41
C ALA A 338 6.27 16.09 -0.71
N THR A 339 7.45 15.89 -1.31
CA THR A 339 8.70 16.42 -0.77
C THR A 339 8.82 17.92 -0.99
N VAL A 340 8.26 18.45 -2.09
CA VAL A 340 8.28 19.90 -2.37
C VAL A 340 6.97 20.62 -2.02
N GLY A 341 5.84 19.93 -2.02
CA GLY A 341 4.52 20.55 -1.97
C GLY A 341 4.21 21.28 -0.66
N GLU A 342 4.94 20.95 0.40
CA GLU A 342 4.83 21.56 1.72
C GLU A 342 6.11 22.31 2.13
N ALA A 343 7.00 22.58 1.16
CA ALA A 343 8.24 23.30 1.36
C ALA A 343 8.04 24.83 1.22
N PRO A 344 8.89 25.67 1.86
CA PRO A 344 8.86 27.11 1.67
C PRO A 344 8.94 27.50 0.19
N LEU A 345 8.25 28.58 -0.21
CA LEU A 345 8.03 29.05 -1.59
C LEU A 345 7.18 28.15 -2.50
N PHE A 346 6.99 26.88 -2.16
CA PHE A 346 6.05 26.00 -2.86
C PHE A 346 4.63 26.09 -2.30
N CYS A 347 4.51 26.41 -1.00
CA CYS A 347 3.27 26.63 -0.26
C CYS A 347 3.34 27.91 0.60
N GLY A 348 2.17 28.38 1.02
CA GLY A 348 1.98 29.56 1.88
C GLY A 348 2.36 30.91 1.30
N ASP A 349 2.57 31.89 2.18
CA ASP A 349 2.93 33.26 1.81
C ASP A 349 4.30 33.27 1.12
N ARG A 350 4.29 33.49 -0.19
CA ARG A 350 5.42 33.35 -1.14
C ARG A 350 6.51 34.42 -0.99
N VAL A 351 6.68 34.96 0.21
CA VAL A 351 7.59 36.07 0.51
C VAL A 351 8.97 35.49 0.86
N LYS A 352 9.96 35.72 -0.01
CA LYS A 352 11.32 35.17 0.14
C LYS A 352 12.02 35.59 1.43
N GLU A 353 11.71 36.78 1.94
CA GLU A 353 12.28 37.32 3.19
C GLU A 353 11.85 36.51 4.42
N ASN A 354 10.74 35.76 4.33
CA ASN A 354 10.18 34.97 5.43
C ASN A 354 10.56 33.48 5.35
N ILE A 355 11.48 33.09 4.47
CA ILE A 355 11.89 31.68 4.35
C ILE A 355 12.56 31.23 5.65
N ARG A 356 11.96 30.23 6.30
CA ARG A 356 12.61 29.48 7.36
C ARG A 356 13.64 28.52 6.76
N TRP A 357 14.89 28.97 6.68
CA TRP A 357 15.98 28.18 6.10
C TRP A 357 16.31 26.92 6.89
N VAL A 358 16.42 27.03 8.22
CA VAL A 358 16.79 25.93 9.11
C VAL A 358 15.87 25.94 10.34
N ASP A 359 15.51 24.75 10.82
CA ASP A 359 14.83 24.55 12.10
C ASP A 359 15.69 23.66 13.01
N THR A 360 15.39 23.65 14.32
CA THR A 360 16.16 22.90 15.33
C THR A 360 16.23 21.40 15.03
N ARG A 361 15.14 20.81 14.52
CA ARG A 361 15.11 19.39 14.14
C ARG A 361 16.08 19.14 13.00
N THR A 362 16.05 19.97 11.97
CA THR A 362 16.92 19.89 10.79
C THR A 362 18.38 20.06 11.19
N GLN A 363 18.69 21.04 12.05
CA GLN A 363 20.04 21.29 12.53
C GLN A 363 20.66 20.05 13.20
N ILE A 364 19.86 19.30 13.96
CA ILE A 364 20.32 18.09 14.66
C ILE A 364 20.36 16.88 13.73
N LEU A 365 19.34 16.71 12.88
CA LEU A 365 19.10 15.44 12.18
C LEU A 365 19.68 15.36 10.77
N HIS A 366 20.02 16.48 10.12
CA HIS A 366 20.42 16.45 8.70
C HIS A 366 21.65 15.56 8.44
N ILE A 367 22.73 15.70 9.22
CA ILE A 367 23.94 14.89 9.08
C ILE A 367 23.67 13.40 9.30
N PRO A 368 23.11 12.95 10.45
CA PRO A 368 22.86 11.52 10.66
C PRO A 368 21.89 10.95 9.61
N CYS A 369 20.88 11.72 9.19
CA CYS A 369 19.98 11.31 8.11
C CYS A 369 20.72 11.07 6.79
N ILE A 370 21.57 12.01 6.37
CA ILE A 370 22.36 11.87 5.14
C ILE A 370 23.26 10.63 5.22
N LEU A 371 23.97 10.44 6.35
CA LEU A 371 24.86 9.29 6.53
C LEU A 371 24.12 7.95 6.47
N ILE A 372 23.00 7.83 7.19
CA ILE A 372 22.16 6.62 7.19
C ILE A 372 21.58 6.37 5.78
N PHE A 373 21.14 7.43 5.09
CA PHE A 373 20.62 7.30 3.73
C PHE A 373 21.69 6.78 2.76
N LEU A 374 22.90 7.36 2.80
CA LEU A 374 24.00 6.95 1.93
C LEU A 374 24.45 5.51 2.23
N LEU A 375 24.52 5.13 3.51
CA LEU A 375 24.85 3.75 3.91
C LEU A 375 23.79 2.75 3.43
N ALA A 376 22.51 3.04 3.68
CA ALA A 376 21.40 2.18 3.22
C ALA A 376 21.35 2.10 1.69
N SER A 377 21.60 3.22 0.99
CA SER A 377 21.69 3.27 -0.46
C SER A 377 22.84 2.42 -0.98
N TYR A 378 24.01 2.48 -0.34
CA TYR A 378 25.14 1.63 -0.69
C TYR A 378 24.84 0.15 -0.49
N GLU A 379 24.34 -0.27 0.67
CA GLU A 379 23.99 -1.68 0.93
C GLU A 379 22.89 -2.20 -0.01
N GLN A 380 21.93 -1.35 -0.36
CA GLN A 380 20.91 -1.70 -1.35
C GLN A 380 21.52 -1.95 -2.73
N TYR A 381 22.38 -1.03 -3.20
CA TYR A 381 23.07 -1.19 -4.48
C TYR A 381 23.90 -2.48 -4.50
N ARG A 382 24.68 -2.72 -3.44
CA ARG A 382 25.49 -3.94 -3.30
C ARG A 382 24.64 -5.20 -3.30
N SER A 383 23.49 -5.17 -2.66
CA SER A 383 22.53 -6.28 -2.69
C SER A 383 22.01 -6.55 -4.11
N ASN A 384 21.71 -5.50 -4.88
CA ASN A 384 21.28 -5.62 -6.28
C ASN A 384 22.40 -6.15 -7.18
N VAL A 385 23.66 -5.76 -6.93
CA VAL A 385 24.83 -6.29 -7.64
C VAL A 385 24.99 -7.78 -7.40
N ILE A 386 24.86 -8.24 -6.15
CA ILE A 386 24.91 -9.68 -5.83
C ILE A 386 23.81 -10.42 -6.60
N LEU A 387 22.57 -9.93 -6.58
CA LEU A 387 21.46 -10.56 -7.30
C LEU A 387 21.67 -10.61 -8.82
N ALA A 388 22.22 -9.54 -9.41
CA ALA A 388 22.54 -9.51 -10.83
C ALA A 388 23.64 -10.50 -11.20
N ASN A 389 24.70 -10.57 -10.40
CA ASN A 389 25.85 -11.45 -10.63
C ASN A 389 25.53 -12.95 -10.50
N LEU A 390 24.39 -13.32 -9.89
CA LEU A 390 23.91 -14.70 -9.92
C LEU A 390 23.48 -15.14 -11.34
N ARG A 391 23.16 -14.17 -12.20
CA ARG A 391 22.58 -14.36 -13.54
C ARG A 391 23.50 -13.92 -14.67
N LYS A 392 24.59 -13.21 -14.36
CA LYS A 392 25.55 -12.67 -15.32
C LYS A 392 26.89 -13.39 -15.24
N ASP A 393 27.56 -13.54 -16.37
CA ASP A 393 28.96 -13.93 -16.38
C ASP A 393 29.84 -12.81 -15.81
N LYS A 394 30.81 -13.18 -14.97
CA LYS A 394 31.64 -12.21 -14.25
C LYS A 394 32.64 -11.48 -15.17
N LYS A 395 33.05 -12.09 -16.28
CA LYS A 395 34.07 -11.52 -17.18
C LYS A 395 33.45 -10.64 -18.25
N THR A 396 32.33 -11.09 -18.82
CA THR A 396 31.67 -10.44 -19.97
C THR A 396 30.47 -9.59 -19.57
N GLY A 397 29.87 -9.81 -18.39
CA GLY A 397 28.64 -9.15 -17.95
C GLY A 397 27.37 -9.61 -18.70
N ALA A 398 27.50 -10.56 -19.63
CA ALA A 398 26.38 -11.13 -20.38
C ALA A 398 25.47 -11.96 -19.47
N VAL A 399 24.16 -11.93 -19.74
CA VAL A 399 23.19 -12.76 -19.01
C VAL A 399 23.39 -14.21 -19.45
N VAL A 400 23.75 -15.08 -18.50
CA VAL A 400 23.98 -16.51 -18.75
C VAL A 400 22.82 -17.39 -18.28
N THR A 401 21.97 -16.89 -17.39
CA THR A 401 20.78 -17.62 -16.94
C THR A 401 19.72 -16.65 -16.40
N GLU A 402 18.45 -17.01 -16.55
CA GLU A 402 17.32 -16.35 -15.89
C GLU A 402 16.88 -17.07 -14.60
N GLU A 403 17.49 -18.23 -14.31
CA GLU A 403 17.14 -19.03 -13.14
C GLU A 403 17.42 -18.29 -11.83
N HIS A 404 16.66 -18.65 -10.82
CA HIS A 404 16.87 -18.15 -9.47
C HIS A 404 17.93 -18.98 -8.78
N ARG A 405 18.78 -18.31 -8.01
CA ARG A 405 19.83 -18.92 -7.18
C ARG A 405 19.80 -18.31 -5.80
N VAL A 406 20.33 -19.01 -4.81
CA VAL A 406 20.40 -18.51 -3.42
C VAL A 406 21.50 -17.44 -3.32
N PRO A 407 21.18 -16.17 -3.01
CA PRO A 407 22.20 -15.13 -2.84
C PRO A 407 23.03 -15.36 -1.56
N ARG A 408 24.32 -15.03 -1.62
CA ARG A 408 25.30 -15.16 -0.53
C ARG A 408 26.15 -13.89 -0.41
N GLY A 409 26.67 -13.64 0.78
CA GLY A 409 27.54 -12.52 1.13
C GLY A 409 26.82 -11.32 1.74
N ARG A 410 27.51 -10.60 2.64
CA ARG A 410 27.02 -9.40 3.34
C ARG A 410 25.70 -9.68 4.07
N LEU A 411 24.75 -8.75 4.00
CA LEU A 411 23.44 -8.83 4.65
C LEU A 411 22.60 -10.05 4.20
N PHE A 412 22.92 -10.67 3.05
CA PHE A 412 22.23 -11.90 2.66
C PHE A 412 22.49 -13.05 3.64
N GLU A 413 23.56 -13.03 4.43
CA GLU A 413 23.77 -14.08 5.45
C GLU A 413 22.80 -13.99 6.63
N TYR A 414 22.14 -12.84 6.82
CA TYR A 414 21.19 -12.62 7.91
C TYR A 414 19.74 -12.58 7.41
N VAL A 415 19.50 -11.97 6.25
CA VAL A 415 18.15 -11.75 5.72
C VAL A 415 18.04 -12.11 4.25
N SER A 416 16.84 -12.52 3.85
CA SER A 416 16.55 -13.01 2.49
C SER A 416 16.45 -11.87 1.48
N SER A 417 16.01 -10.69 1.93
CA SER A 417 15.77 -9.53 1.08
C SER A 417 16.38 -8.23 1.65
N PRO A 418 17.72 -8.14 1.80
CA PRO A 418 18.38 -6.96 2.36
C PRO A 418 18.13 -5.67 1.56
N HIS A 419 18.01 -5.77 0.23
CA HIS A 419 17.64 -4.63 -0.62
C HIS A 419 16.29 -4.01 -0.26
N ARG A 420 15.36 -4.80 0.30
CA ARG A 420 14.04 -4.33 0.77
C ARG A 420 14.14 -3.68 2.14
N LEU A 421 14.96 -4.25 3.03
CA LEU A 421 15.30 -3.61 4.32
C LEU A 421 15.88 -2.22 4.09
N CYS A 422 16.86 -2.09 3.19
CA CYS A 422 17.45 -0.81 2.86
C CYS A 422 16.42 0.16 2.28
N GLU A 423 15.49 -0.28 1.44
CA GLU A 423 14.41 0.57 0.93
C GLU A 423 13.56 1.15 2.07
N VAL A 424 13.20 0.32 3.06
CA VAL A 424 12.47 0.77 4.25
C VAL A 424 13.26 1.86 5.00
N ILE A 425 14.56 1.67 5.20
CA ILE A 425 15.42 2.65 5.89
C ILE A 425 15.47 3.97 5.12
N LEU A 426 15.60 3.93 3.79
CA LEU A 426 15.62 5.16 2.97
C LEU A 426 14.36 6.00 3.16
N TYR A 427 13.17 5.36 3.17
CA TYR A 427 11.91 6.07 3.36
C TYR A 427 11.71 6.57 4.80
N ILE A 428 12.18 5.83 5.81
CA ILE A 428 12.19 6.31 7.20
C ILE A 428 13.04 7.58 7.31
N VAL A 429 14.21 7.63 6.67
CA VAL A 429 15.06 8.83 6.68
C VAL A 429 14.35 10.03 6.06
N ILE A 430 13.68 9.86 4.91
CA ILE A 430 12.90 10.94 4.29
C ILE A 430 11.79 11.40 5.24
N ALA A 431 11.06 10.48 5.87
CA ALA A 431 10.01 10.81 6.83
C ALA A 431 10.55 11.51 8.08
N VAL A 432 11.76 11.22 8.53
CA VAL A 432 12.40 11.93 9.66
C VAL A 432 12.79 13.36 9.29
N LEU A 433 13.28 13.58 8.06
CA LEU A 433 13.64 14.92 7.56
C LEU A 433 12.40 15.81 7.38
N ILE A 434 11.37 15.25 6.73
CA ILE A 434 10.12 15.94 6.37
C ILE A 434 8.90 15.09 6.78
N PRO A 435 8.52 15.09 8.08
CA PRO A 435 7.43 14.28 8.62
C PRO A 435 6.05 14.89 8.29
N THR A 436 5.81 15.17 7.01
CA THR A 436 4.49 15.59 6.55
C THR A 436 3.54 14.42 6.54
N LYS A 437 2.24 14.71 6.61
CA LYS A 437 1.18 13.68 6.58
C LYS A 437 1.34 12.75 5.38
N THR A 438 1.57 13.32 4.20
CA THR A 438 1.71 12.55 2.97
C THR A 438 2.96 11.68 2.99
N ILE A 439 4.12 12.20 3.43
CA ILE A 439 5.36 11.43 3.48
C ILE A 439 5.27 10.29 4.51
N LEU A 440 4.64 10.52 5.67
CA LEU A 440 4.42 9.48 6.67
C LEU A 440 3.54 8.33 6.13
N ILE A 441 2.47 8.65 5.40
CA ILE A 441 1.63 7.65 4.71
C ILE A 441 2.46 6.88 3.68
N MET A 442 3.26 7.57 2.86
CA MET A 442 4.10 6.92 1.85
C MET A 442 5.16 6.02 2.49
N CYS A 443 5.78 6.46 3.59
CA CYS A 443 6.73 5.65 4.35
C CYS A 443 6.07 4.39 4.92
N PHE A 444 4.87 4.51 5.50
CA PHE A 444 4.11 3.38 6.01
C PHE A 444 3.72 2.39 4.89
N TRP A 445 3.26 2.91 3.74
CA TRP A 445 2.96 2.09 2.57
C TRP A 445 4.21 1.30 2.09
N VAL A 446 5.37 1.96 1.99
CA VAL A 446 6.63 1.29 1.62
C VAL A 446 7.00 0.23 2.64
N LEU A 447 6.92 0.54 3.94
CA LEU A 447 7.19 -0.42 5.02
C LEU A 447 6.35 -1.69 4.86
N CYS A 448 5.03 -1.56 4.74
CA CYS A 448 4.13 -2.69 4.57
C CYS A 448 4.44 -3.49 3.29
N ASN A 449 4.57 -2.81 2.15
CA ASN A 449 4.80 -3.46 0.87
C ASN A 449 6.14 -4.22 0.83
N GLN A 450 7.20 -3.63 1.40
CA GLN A 450 8.53 -4.25 1.42
C GLN A 450 8.61 -5.44 2.37
N ILE A 451 8.03 -5.33 3.57
CA ILE A 451 7.94 -6.45 4.52
C ILE A 451 7.19 -7.62 3.87
N GLN A 452 6.01 -7.35 3.31
CA GLN A 452 5.18 -8.39 2.73
C GLN A 452 5.91 -9.12 1.58
N CYS A 453 6.50 -8.36 0.67
CA CYS A 453 7.21 -8.96 -0.45
C CYS A 453 8.49 -9.70 -0.01
N ALA A 454 9.15 -9.27 1.07
CA ALA A 454 10.28 -9.98 1.65
C ALA A 454 9.87 -11.33 2.25
N VAL A 455 8.75 -11.38 2.98
CA VAL A 455 8.19 -12.62 3.54
C VAL A 455 7.84 -13.60 2.43
N HIS A 456 7.20 -13.12 1.35
CA HIS A 456 6.87 -13.98 0.20
C HIS A 456 8.13 -14.53 -0.48
N ALA A 457 9.15 -13.71 -0.67
CA ALA A 457 10.42 -14.14 -1.22
C ALA A 457 11.09 -15.19 -0.31
N HIS A 458 11.11 -14.96 1.01
CA HIS A 458 11.68 -15.88 1.98
C HIS A 458 10.99 -17.26 1.97
N VAL A 459 9.65 -17.27 2.04
CA VAL A 459 8.85 -18.50 1.95
C VAL A 459 9.10 -19.23 0.63
N TRP A 460 9.20 -18.48 -0.47
CA TRP A 460 9.48 -19.06 -1.78
C TRP A 460 10.88 -19.68 -1.84
N TYR A 461 11.91 -19.00 -1.31
CA TYR A 461 13.27 -19.53 -1.25
C TYR A 461 13.34 -20.84 -0.44
N ARG A 462 12.74 -20.86 0.76
CA ARG A 462 12.71 -22.07 1.61
C ARG A 462 12.03 -23.27 0.96
N LYS A 463 11.00 -23.02 0.12
CA LYS A 463 10.30 -24.08 -0.61
C LYS A 463 11.05 -24.56 -1.85
N THR A 464 11.84 -23.68 -2.47
CA THR A 464 12.44 -23.95 -3.78
C THR A 464 13.83 -24.57 -3.64
N PHE A 465 14.62 -24.15 -2.65
CA PHE A 465 16.00 -24.59 -2.49
C PHE A 465 16.14 -25.44 -1.23
N LYS A 466 16.57 -26.70 -1.40
CA LYS A 466 16.83 -27.61 -0.28
C LYS A 466 17.93 -27.09 0.65
N ASP A 467 18.98 -26.48 0.07
CA ASP A 467 20.13 -25.96 0.82
C ASP A 467 19.97 -24.46 1.21
N TYR A 468 18.73 -24.01 1.37
CA TYR A 468 18.46 -22.64 1.82
C TYR A 468 18.82 -22.48 3.31
N PRO A 469 19.55 -21.42 3.72
CA PRO A 469 19.94 -21.25 5.12
C PRO A 469 18.75 -21.08 6.06
N ASP A 470 18.64 -21.96 7.05
CA ASP A 470 17.56 -21.94 8.03
C ASP A 470 17.61 -20.77 9.01
N ASN A 471 18.79 -20.18 9.21
CA ASN A 471 19.01 -19.06 10.12
C ASN A 471 18.67 -17.69 9.51
N ARG A 472 18.35 -17.61 8.21
CA ARG A 472 18.00 -16.36 7.55
C ARG A 472 16.59 -15.93 7.91
N MET A 473 16.44 -14.65 8.22
CA MET A 473 15.15 -14.00 8.37
C MET A 473 14.66 -13.45 7.02
N ALA A 474 13.41 -12.98 6.94
CA ALA A 474 12.86 -12.43 5.71
C ALA A 474 13.44 -11.05 5.38
N ILE A 475 13.44 -10.12 6.35
CA ILE A 475 13.80 -8.70 6.15
C ILE A 475 14.51 -8.07 7.34
N PHE A 476 14.10 -8.32 8.58
CA PHE A 476 14.69 -7.72 9.79
C PHE A 476 15.57 -8.76 10.49
N PRO A 477 16.89 -8.53 10.59
CA PRO A 477 17.79 -9.47 11.25
C PRO A 477 17.30 -9.80 12.66
N TYR A 478 17.29 -11.09 13.00
CA TYR A 478 16.89 -11.61 14.30
C TYR A 478 15.42 -11.38 14.72
N ILE A 479 14.57 -10.82 13.85
CA ILE A 479 13.16 -10.50 14.16
C ILE A 479 12.19 -11.16 13.17
N LEU A 480 12.31 -10.86 11.87
CA LEU A 480 11.33 -11.26 10.85
C LEU A 480 11.95 -11.59 9.51
#